data_AF-A0A640S9C5-F1
#
_entry.id   AF-A0A640S9C5-F1
#
_cell.length_a   1.000
_cell.length_b   1.000
_cell.length_c   1.000
_cell.angle_alpha   90.00
_cell.angle_beta   90.00
_cell.angle_gamma   90.00
#
_symmetry.space_group_name_H-M   'P 1'
#
loop_
_entity.id
_entity.type
_entity.pdbx_description
1 polymer ?
#
loop_
_entity_poly.entity_id
_entity_poly.type
_entity_poly.pdbx_seq_one_letter_code
_entity_poly.pdbx_strand_id
1 'polypeptide(L)' 'MHVAEYGTGSGCSGGLTSQLVGSDGEVTSFDIEYYPTRWPTSSIHHERGLENIRCHTTDGTEGLRERTP' A
#
# COMPACT_ATOMS: atom_id res chain seq x y z
N MET A 1 2.15 -9.45 -10.68
CA MET A 1 3.40 -8.85 -10.15
C MET A 1 3.10 -8.35 -8.75
N HIS A 2 3.97 -8.59 -7.77
CA HIS A 2 3.75 -8.10 -6.41
C HIS A 2 4.79 -7.04 -6.07
N VAL A 3 4.34 -5.93 -5.49
CA VAL A 3 5.20 -4.79 -5.14
C VAL A 3 5.05 -4.49 -3.65
N ALA A 4 6.19 -4.38 -2.96
CA ALA A 4 6.28 -3.81 -1.63
C ALA A 4 6.65 -2.32 -1.75
N GLU A 5 5.78 -1.43 -1.27
CA GLU A 5 6.03 0.00 -1.15
C GLU A 5 6.38 0.34 0.30
N TYR A 6 7.45 1.09 0.51
CA TYR A 6 7.86 1.59 1.82
C TYR A 6 7.75 3.11 1.86
N GLY A 7 6.90 3.61 2.75
CA GLY A 7 6.47 5.00 2.82
C GLY A 7 5.17 5.21 2.05
N THR A 8 4.03 4.79 2.63
CA THR A 8 2.69 5.04 2.06
C THR A 8 2.44 6.52 1.81
N GLY A 9 2.86 7.40 2.72
CA GLY A 9 2.64 8.83 2.60
C GLY A 9 1.15 9.17 2.40
N SER A 10 0.81 9.89 1.34
CA SER A 10 -0.59 10.18 0.99
C SER A 10 -1.29 9.05 0.22
N GLY A 11 -0.54 8.05 -0.28
CA GLY A 11 -1.06 6.92 -1.06
C GLY A 11 -1.14 7.14 -2.57
N CYS A 12 -0.64 8.26 -3.09
CA CYS A 12 -0.66 8.52 -4.54
C CYS A 12 0.20 7.51 -5.32
N SER A 13 1.43 7.27 -4.90
CA SER A 13 2.36 6.34 -5.56
C SER A 13 1.84 4.91 -5.52
N GLY A 14 1.39 4.45 -4.36
CA GLY A 14 0.80 3.13 -4.21
C GLY A 14 -0.41 2.93 -5.12
N GLY A 15 -1.31 3.92 -5.22
CA GLY A 15 -2.47 3.83 -6.09
C GLY A 15 -2.14 3.80 -7.59
N LEU A 16 -1.15 4.58 -8.03
CA LEU A 16 -0.67 4.51 -9.42
C LEU A 16 0.02 3.17 -9.71
N THR A 17 0.81 2.68 -8.76
CA THR A 17 1.48 1.38 -8.87
C THR A 17 0.48 0.25 -8.94
N SER A 18 -0.63 0.32 -8.19
CA SER A 18 -1.69 -0.69 -8.21
C SER A 18 -2.36 -0.80 -9.58
N GLN A 19 -2.45 0.31 -10.33
CA GLN A 19 -2.90 0.28 -11.73
C GLN A 19 -1.84 -0.29 -12.68
N LEU A 20 -0.56 0.03 -12.47
CA LEU A 20 0.55 -0.46 -13.30
C LEU A 20 0.74 -1.98 -13.21
N VAL A 21 0.56 -2.57 -12.03
CA VAL A 21 0.70 -4.02 -11.83
C VAL A 21 -0.47 -4.83 -12.41
N GLY A 22 -1.56 -4.16 -12.82
CA GLY A 22 -2.75 -4.77 -13.41
C GLY A 22 -3.65 -5.49 -12.39
N SER A 23 -4.73 -6.10 -12.88
CA SER A 23 -5.75 -6.78 -12.06
C SER A 23 -5.21 -7.97 -11.27
N ASP A 24 -4.16 -8.61 -11.79
CA ASP A 24 -3.55 -9.81 -11.19
C ASP A 24 -2.32 -9.46 -10.34
N GLY A 25 -2.01 -8.17 -10.22
CA GLY A 25 -0.93 -7.67 -9.39
C GLY A 25 -1.44 -7.10 -8.06
N GLU A 26 -0.57 -7.07 -7.06
CA GLU A 26 -0.90 -6.58 -5.72
C GLU A 26 0.21 -5.64 -5.22
N VAL A 27 -0.21 -4.57 -4.54
CA VAL A 27 0.67 -3.63 -3.85
C VAL A 27 0.46 -3.73 -2.35
N THR A 28 1.54 -4.02 -1.62
CA THR A 28 1.55 -3.93 -0.15
C THR A 28 2.36 -2.71 0.24
N SER A 29 1.68 -1.70 0.80
CA SER A 29 2.28 -0.43 1.20
C SER A 29 2.45 -0.38 2.71
N PHE A 30 3.63 0.04 3.16
CA PHE A 30 4.02 0.12 4.55
C PHE A 30 4.32 1.57 4.94
N ASP A 31 3.88 1.99 6.12
CA ASP A 31 4.30 3.26 6.72
C ASP A 31 4.57 3.08 8.21
N ILE A 32 5.59 3.77 8.74
CA ILE A 32 5.86 3.75 10.18
C ILE A 32 4.81 4.55 10.94
N GLU A 33 4.19 5.54 10.28
CA GLU A 33 3.16 6.38 10.86
C GLU A 33 1.76 5.77 10.69
N TYR A 34 1.02 5.71 11.79
CA TYR A 34 -0.32 5.12 11.81
C TYR A 34 -1.35 5.95 11.04
N TYR A 35 -1.23 7.28 11.12
CA TYR A 35 -2.21 8.20 10.54
C TYR A 35 -2.44 8.05 9.02
N PRO A 36 -1.39 8.03 8.16
CA PRO A 36 -1.59 7.90 6.71
C PRO A 36 -2.24 6.57 6.31
N THR A 37 -1.86 5.47 6.94
CA THR A 37 -2.29 4.11 6.53
C THR A 37 -3.77 3.82 6.78
N ARG A 38 -4.39 4.42 7.80
CA ARG A 38 -5.72 4.00 8.25
C ARG A 38 -6.90 4.82 7.75
N TRP A 39 -6.71 6.10 7.46
CA TRP A 39 -7.84 7.01 7.22
C TRP A 39 -7.81 7.73 5.88
N PRO A 40 -6.80 8.56 5.54
CA PRO A 40 -6.81 9.27 4.28
C PRO A 40 -6.60 8.30 3.11
N THR A 41 -5.54 7.50 3.18
CA THR A 41 -5.11 6.69 2.04
C THR A 41 -6.06 5.52 1.76
N SER A 42 -6.40 4.75 2.79
CA SER A 42 -7.33 3.61 2.62
C SER A 42 -8.70 4.06 2.10
N SER A 43 -9.21 5.21 2.56
CA SER A 43 -10.48 5.77 2.04
C SER A 43 -10.34 6.23 0.59
N ILE A 44 -9.25 6.94 0.25
CA ILE A 44 -8.99 7.41 -1.13
C ILE A 44 -8.85 6.23 -2.10
N HIS A 45 -8.17 5.14 -1.71
CA HIS A 45 -8.02 3.96 -2.53
C HIS A 45 -9.37 3.29 -2.78
N HIS A 46 -10.19 3.15 -1.74
CA HIS A 46 -11.54 2.60 -1.87
C HIS A 46 -12.46 3.46 -2.74
N GLU A 47 -12.45 4.79 -2.55
CA GLU A 47 -13.21 5.73 -3.39
C GLU A 47 -12.79 5.68 -4.86
N ARG A 48 -11.55 5.30 -5.14
CA ARG A 48 -11.01 5.11 -6.49
C ARG A 48 -11.21 3.68 -7.03
N GLY A 49 -11.84 2.79 -6.26
CA GLY A 49 -12.06 1.39 -6.64
C GLY A 49 -10.77 0.56 -6.72
N LEU A 50 -9.73 0.97 -5.99
CA LEU A 50 -8.45 0.24 -5.95
C LEU A 50 -8.53 -0.85 -4.88
N GLU A 51 -8.78 -2.08 -5.32
CA GLU A 51 -8.94 -3.24 -4.45
C GLU A 51 -7.65 -4.07 -4.30
N ASN A 52 -6.64 -3.79 -5.13
CA ASN A 52 -5.38 -4.54 -5.20
C ASN A 52 -4.21 -3.82 -4.50
N ILE A 53 -4.52 -2.92 -3.56
CA ILE A 53 -3.55 -2.27 -2.69
C ILE A 53 -3.97 -2.37 -1.23
N ARG A 54 -3.03 -2.67 -0.34
CA ARG A 54 -3.24 -2.73 1.11
C ARG A 54 -2.19 -1.90 1.82
N CYS A 55 -2.62 -1.07 2.78
CA CYS A 55 -1.73 -0.24 3.58
C CYS A 55 -1.57 -0.83 5.00
N HIS A 56 -0.35 -0.80 5.53
CA HIS A 56 -0.01 -1.38 6.82
C HIS A 56 0.86 -0.42 7.62
N THR A 57 0.54 -0.24 8.90
CA THR A 57 1.42 0.47 9.83
C THR A 57 2.50 -0.50 10.32
N THR A 58 3.74 -0.26 9.97
CA THR A 58 4.88 -1.07 10.44
C THR A 58 6.20 -0.34 10.20
N ASP A 59 7.23 -0.71 10.96
CA ASP A 59 8.59 -0.32 10.64
C ASP A 59 9.07 -1.14 9.43
N GLY A 60 9.33 -0.45 8.32
CA GLY A 60 9.82 -1.09 7.10
C GLY A 60 11.18 -1.77 7.24
N THR A 61 11.96 -1.41 8.26
CA THR A 61 13.30 -1.99 8.53
C THR A 61 13.24 -3.30 9.31
N GLU A 62 12.20 -3.51 10.11
CA GLU A 62 11.93 -4.78 10.80
C GLU A 62 11.44 -5.85 9.81
N GLY A 63 10.81 -5.41 8.73
CA GLY A 63 10.36 -6.24 7.62
C GLY A 63 9.15 -7.11 7.97
N LEU A 64 8.12 -7.10 7.12
CA LEU A 64 6.97 -8.00 7.26
C LEU A 64 7.24 -9.28 6.47
N ARG A 65 8.10 -10.16 7.01
CA ARG A 65 8.52 -11.43 6.37
C ARG A 65 7.37 -12.33 5.90
N GLU A 66 6.19 -12.20 6.48
CA GLU A 66 4.99 -12.97 6.09
C GLU A 66 4.20 -12.37 4.92
N ARG A 67 4.46 -11.11 4.54
CA ARG A 67 3.60 -10.37 3.57
C ARG A 67 4.35 -9.62 2.48
N THR A 68 5.67 -9.49 2.59
CA THR A 68 6.50 -9.18 1.44
C THR A 68 6.69 -10.45 0.60
N PRO A 69 6.49 -10.39 -0.73
CA PRO A 69 6.80 -11.49 -1.64
C PRO A 69 8.25 -11.97 -1.53
#